data_AF-A0A9P6CT35-F1
#
_entry.id   AF-A0A9P6CT35-F1
#
_cell.length_a   1.000
_cell.length_b   1.000
_cell.length_c   1.000
_cell.angle_alpha   90.00
_cell.angle_beta   90.00
_cell.angle_gamma   90.00
#
_symmetry.space_group_name_H-M   'P 1'
#
loop_
_entity.id
_entity.type
_entity.pdbx_description
1 polymer ?
#
loop_
_entity_poly.entity_id
_entity_poly.type
_entity_poly.pdbx_seq_one_letter_code
_entity_poly.pdbx_strand_id
1 'polypeptide(L)'
;MANLIRSAKSRSDWTQAELDAYNITIISQDATTFFGVPHLPQPHVSQELLAKESAIDMVDDKNTELINLLDLAMVPSPEDSAVDDFAVKLFNTLGYVRRHRVARTRKDIPLLICREWRHSKTDVCILDREQNDITLLLQEDKHFGLGELSCTDAEAQLITMCIAAFSHNNRHRVDAGWPERRSNVLTLRVWSMSFIVR
;
A
#
# COMPACT_ATOMS: atom_id res chain seq x y z
N MET A 1 -1.18 -19.26 -28.67
CA MET A 1 -0.38 -18.38 -27.81
C MET A 1 -0.68 -16.96 -28.23
N ALA A 2 -1.47 -16.23 -27.44
CA ALA A 2 -1.82 -14.85 -27.78
C ALA A 2 -0.57 -13.96 -27.62
N ASN A 3 -0.30 -13.11 -28.61
CA ASN A 3 0.74 -12.08 -28.50
C ASN A 3 0.25 -11.02 -27.51
N LEU A 4 0.59 -11.16 -26.23
CA LEU A 4 0.33 -10.14 -25.22
C LEU A 4 1.15 -8.89 -25.58
N ILE A 5 0.47 -7.85 -26.07
CA ILE A 5 1.11 -6.58 -26.43
C ILE A 5 1.45 -5.85 -25.14
N ARG A 6 2.74 -5.60 -24.91
CA ARG A 6 3.21 -4.73 -23.82
C ARG A 6 3.01 -3.28 -24.22
N SER A 7 2.12 -2.58 -23.53
CA SER A 7 1.91 -1.13 -23.69
C SER A 7 2.21 -0.40 -22.39
N ALA A 8 2.54 0.89 -22.52
CA ALA A 8 2.73 1.73 -21.36
C ALA A 8 1.37 2.06 -20.73
N LYS A 9 1.10 1.53 -19.54
CA LYS A 9 -0.15 1.72 -18.81
C LYS A 9 0.07 2.45 -17.49
N SER A 10 -0.93 3.24 -17.07
CA SER A 10 -0.95 3.84 -15.73
C SER A 10 -1.33 2.78 -14.69
N ARG A 11 -1.06 3.03 -13.40
CA ARG A 11 -1.37 2.07 -12.33
C ARG A 11 -2.81 1.55 -12.42
N SER A 12 -3.79 2.43 -12.58
CA SER A 12 -5.22 2.07 -12.59
C SER A 12 -5.61 1.14 -13.73
N ASP A 13 -4.79 1.03 -14.77
CA ASP A 13 -5.08 0.23 -15.96
C ASP A 13 -4.36 -1.13 -15.94
N TRP A 14 -3.58 -1.42 -14.90
CA TRP A 14 -2.91 -2.71 -14.72
C TRP A 14 -3.87 -3.76 -14.17
N THR A 15 -3.77 -4.93 -14.77
CA THR A 15 -4.54 -6.13 -14.45
C THR A 15 -3.60 -7.34 -14.45
N GLN A 16 -4.12 -8.52 -14.11
CA GLN A 16 -3.40 -9.78 -14.26
C GLN A 16 -2.75 -9.96 -15.65
N ALA A 17 -3.37 -9.44 -16.72
CA ALA A 17 -2.80 -9.54 -18.07
C ALA A 17 -1.42 -8.85 -18.19
N GLU A 18 -1.20 -7.75 -17.46
CA GLU A 18 0.09 -7.09 -17.41
C GLU A 18 1.10 -7.92 -16.62
N LEU A 19 0.68 -8.50 -15.49
CA LEU A 19 1.55 -9.39 -14.69
C LEU A 19 2.05 -10.55 -15.55
N ASP A 20 1.14 -11.19 -16.31
CA ASP A 20 1.48 -12.26 -17.24
C ASP A 20 2.40 -11.78 -18.37
N ALA A 21 2.11 -10.61 -18.97
CA ALA A 21 2.91 -10.04 -20.06
C ALA A 21 4.34 -9.69 -19.64
N TYR A 22 4.52 -9.26 -18.38
CA TYR A 22 5.83 -8.96 -17.79
C TYR A 22 6.48 -10.15 -17.08
N ASN A 23 5.86 -11.34 -17.13
CA ASN A 23 6.34 -12.56 -16.47
C ASN A 23 6.55 -12.36 -14.96
N ILE A 24 5.65 -11.60 -14.33
CA ILE A 24 5.62 -11.37 -12.90
C ILE A 24 4.85 -12.52 -12.26
N THR A 25 5.48 -13.19 -11.31
CA THR A 25 4.86 -14.26 -10.55
C THR A 25 4.67 -13.83 -9.11
N ILE A 26 3.48 -14.12 -8.59
CA ILE A 26 3.14 -13.88 -7.19
C ILE A 26 3.21 -15.23 -6.49
N ILE A 27 3.90 -15.24 -5.35
CA ILE A 27 4.05 -16.43 -4.51
C ILE A 27 3.52 -16.07 -3.14
N SER A 28 2.43 -16.70 -2.73
CA SER A 28 1.91 -16.56 -1.37
C SER A 28 2.92 -17.15 -0.38
N GLN A 29 3.17 -16.41 0.70
CA GLN A 29 4.05 -16.84 1.78
C GLN A 29 3.32 -16.69 3.11
N ASP A 30 3.58 -17.61 4.03
CA ASP A 30 3.11 -17.47 5.41
C ASP A 30 3.84 -16.32 6.13
N ALA A 31 3.26 -15.84 7.23
CA ALA A 31 3.81 -14.74 8.02
C ALA A 31 5.24 -15.01 8.50
N THR A 32 5.53 -16.25 8.92
CA THR A 32 6.84 -16.62 9.44
C THR A 32 7.91 -16.53 8.36
N THR A 33 7.63 -17.05 7.17
CA THR A 33 8.51 -16.96 5.99
C THR A 33 8.68 -15.51 5.54
N PHE A 34 7.59 -14.74 5.49
CA PHE A 34 7.61 -13.35 5.02
C PHE A 34 8.41 -12.41 5.93
N PHE A 35 8.17 -12.47 7.25
CA PHE A 35 8.84 -11.59 8.22
C PHE A 35 10.17 -12.16 8.72
N GLY A 36 10.44 -13.45 8.50
CA GLY A 36 11.65 -14.12 8.98
C GLY A 36 11.66 -14.31 10.50
N VAL A 37 10.50 -14.25 11.15
CA VAL A 37 10.35 -14.40 12.61
C VAL A 37 9.20 -15.36 12.93
N PRO A 38 9.35 -16.25 13.95
CA PRO A 38 8.32 -17.22 14.29
C PRO A 38 7.05 -16.57 14.85
N HIS A 39 7.20 -15.45 15.55
CA HIS A 39 6.11 -14.67 16.11
C HIS A 39 6.36 -13.20 15.86
N LEU A 40 5.32 -12.49 15.41
CA LEU A 40 5.36 -11.04 15.32
C LEU A 40 5.48 -10.44 16.73
N PRO A 41 6.21 -9.34 16.91
CA PRO A 41 6.24 -8.63 18.18
C PRO A 41 4.82 -8.17 18.54
N GLN A 42 4.50 -8.16 19.83
CA GLN A 42 3.22 -7.61 20.26
C GLN A 42 3.11 -6.15 19.82
N PRO A 43 1.98 -5.75 19.21
CA PRO A 43 1.80 -4.38 18.77
C PRO A 43 1.77 -3.47 19.98
N HIS A 44 2.50 -2.36 19.90
CA HIS A 44 2.50 -1.34 20.95
C HIS A 44 1.27 -0.42 20.80
N VAL A 45 0.08 -1.01 20.93
CA VAL A 45 -1.21 -0.32 20.84
C VAL A 45 -1.80 -0.12 22.24
N SER A 46 -2.70 0.86 22.36
CA SER A 46 -3.45 1.09 23.60
C SER A 46 -4.20 -0.18 23.99
N GLN A 47 -4.14 -0.57 25.27
CA GLN A 47 -4.94 -1.68 25.79
C GLN A 47 -6.44 -1.43 25.61
N GLU A 48 -6.84 -0.16 25.56
CA GLU A 48 -8.22 0.23 25.31
C GLU A 48 -8.71 -0.22 23.92
N LEU A 49 -7.87 -0.07 22.88
CA LEU A 49 -8.18 -0.53 21.52
C LEU A 49 -8.30 -2.06 21.44
N LEU A 50 -7.67 -2.79 22.36
CA LEU A 50 -7.74 -4.25 22.43
C LEU A 50 -8.91 -4.76 23.27
N ALA A 51 -9.41 -3.93 24.20
CA ALA A 51 -10.40 -4.32 25.19
C ALA A 51 -11.81 -3.80 24.87
N LYS A 52 -11.94 -2.72 24.09
CA LYS A 52 -13.21 -2.09 23.77
C LYS A 52 -13.48 -2.16 22.29
N GLU A 53 -14.69 -2.59 21.94
CA GLU A 53 -15.12 -2.77 20.56
C GLU A 53 -15.71 -1.47 19.99
N SER A 54 -16.47 -0.72 20.80
CA SER A 54 -17.13 0.51 20.36
C SER A 54 -16.36 1.77 20.74
N ALA A 55 -16.34 2.74 19.83
CA ALA A 55 -15.78 4.07 20.06
C ALA A 55 -16.46 4.79 21.25
N ILE A 56 -17.75 4.53 21.51
CA ILE A 56 -18.49 5.19 22.61
C ILE A 56 -17.97 4.81 24.00
N ASP A 57 -17.39 3.62 24.11
CA ASP A 57 -16.88 3.12 25.37
C ASP A 57 -15.46 3.63 25.65
N MET A 58 -14.79 4.25 24.66
CA MET A 58 -13.41 4.70 24.75
C MET A 58 -13.27 6.04 25.49
N VAL A 59 -12.18 6.17 26.26
CA VAL A 59 -11.84 7.34 27.07
C VAL A 59 -10.81 8.21 26.36
N ASP A 60 -9.87 7.61 25.61
CA ASP A 60 -8.89 8.38 24.83
C ASP A 60 -9.49 8.74 23.47
N ASP A 61 -9.68 10.05 23.24
CA ASP A 61 -10.18 10.62 21.99
C ASP A 61 -9.43 10.11 20.75
N LYS A 62 -8.13 9.81 20.86
CA LYS A 62 -7.36 9.28 19.72
C LYS A 62 -7.77 7.87 19.33
N ASN A 63 -8.12 7.06 20.32
CA ASN A 63 -8.62 5.70 20.11
C ASN A 63 -10.04 5.77 19.54
N THR A 64 -10.88 6.64 20.11
CA THR A 64 -12.24 6.94 19.63
C THR A 64 -12.23 7.35 18.15
N GLU A 65 -11.36 8.29 17.77
CA GLU A 65 -11.23 8.77 16.39
C GLU A 65 -10.77 7.65 15.43
N LEU A 66 -9.82 6.81 15.85
CA LEU A 66 -9.35 5.68 15.04
C LEU A 66 -10.48 4.67 14.77
N ILE A 67 -11.28 4.34 15.78
CA ILE A 67 -12.41 3.41 15.62
C ILE A 67 -13.53 4.04 14.78
N ASN A 68 -13.87 5.31 15.00
CA ASN A 68 -14.86 6.00 14.16
C ASN A 68 -14.44 6.00 12.67
N LEU A 69 -13.15 6.22 12.38
CA LEU A 69 -12.63 6.12 11.02
C LEU A 69 -12.68 4.69 10.47
N LEU A 70 -12.43 3.68 11.31
CA LEU A 70 -12.60 2.28 10.91
C LEU A 70 -14.07 1.99 10.56
N ASP A 71 -15.00 2.42 11.40
CA ASP A 71 -16.44 2.25 11.17
C ASP A 71 -16.87 2.91 9.85
N LEU A 72 -16.40 4.14 9.59
CA LEU A 72 -16.65 4.82 8.31
C LEU A 72 -16.02 4.08 7.12
N ALA A 73 -14.80 3.55 7.27
CA ALA A 73 -14.11 2.80 6.23
C ALA A 73 -14.76 1.45 5.92
N MET A 74 -15.50 0.87 6.87
CA MET A 74 -16.22 -0.38 6.72
C MET A 74 -17.60 -0.22 6.04
N VAL A 75 -18.13 1.00 5.95
CA VAL A 75 -19.41 1.26 5.27
C VAL A 75 -19.18 1.44 3.77
N PRO A 76 -19.76 0.60 2.89
CA PRO A 76 -19.70 0.82 1.46
C PRO A 76 -20.29 2.20 1.12
N SER A 77 -19.48 3.06 0.52
CA SER A 77 -19.90 4.38 0.05
C SER A 77 -19.75 4.47 -1.46
N PRO A 78 -20.73 5.05 -2.18
CA PRO A 78 -20.55 5.41 -3.59
C PRO A 78 -19.58 6.59 -3.78
N GLU A 79 -19.21 7.29 -2.70
CA GLU A 79 -18.20 8.36 -2.69
C GLU A 79 -16.79 7.83 -2.39
N ASP A 80 -15.81 8.74 -2.25
CA ASP A 80 -14.46 8.39 -1.81
C ASP A 80 -14.53 7.70 -0.43
N SER A 81 -13.97 6.49 -0.37
CA SER A 81 -13.95 5.66 0.82
C SER A 81 -13.04 6.25 1.91
N ALA A 82 -13.48 6.15 3.17
CA ALA A 82 -12.72 6.61 4.34
C ALA A 82 -11.50 5.71 4.67
N VAL A 83 -11.21 4.69 3.85
CA VAL A 83 -10.06 3.79 4.03
C VAL A 83 -8.73 4.56 4.03
N ASP A 84 -8.56 5.56 3.18
CA ASP A 84 -7.32 6.36 3.15
C ASP A 84 -7.13 7.14 4.47
N ASP A 85 -8.21 7.72 5.02
CA ASP A 85 -8.19 8.47 6.28
C ASP A 85 -7.90 7.54 7.47
N PHE A 86 -8.59 6.40 7.52
CA PHE A 86 -8.35 5.35 8.50
C PHE A 86 -6.89 4.87 8.46
N ALA A 87 -6.36 4.55 7.27
CA ALA A 87 -5.00 4.07 7.11
C ALA A 87 -3.95 5.09 7.59
N VAL A 88 -4.14 6.37 7.28
CA VAL A 88 -3.26 7.46 7.76
C VAL A 88 -3.30 7.54 9.28
N LYS A 89 -4.49 7.49 9.89
CA LYS A 89 -4.64 7.49 11.35
C LYS A 89 -3.99 6.27 11.99
N LEU A 90 -4.22 5.09 11.42
CA LEU A 90 -3.63 3.83 11.88
C LEU A 90 -2.10 3.91 11.87
N PHE A 91 -1.48 4.38 10.79
CA PHE A 91 -0.02 4.54 10.72
C PHE A 91 0.53 5.54 11.73
N ASN A 92 -0.22 6.58 12.06
CA ASN A 92 0.14 7.52 13.11
C ASN A 92 0.07 6.84 14.49
N THR A 93 -1.04 6.18 14.81
CA THR A 93 -1.24 5.47 16.08
C THR A 93 -0.20 4.38 16.30
N LEU A 94 0.13 3.59 15.28
CA LEU A 94 1.16 2.55 15.34
C LEU A 94 2.59 3.11 15.32
N GLY A 95 2.76 4.41 15.05
CA GLY A 95 4.05 5.06 15.08
C GLY A 95 4.94 4.84 13.85
N TYR A 96 4.34 4.47 12.72
CA TYR A 96 5.02 4.52 11.42
C TYR A 96 5.29 5.97 11.01
N VAL A 97 4.38 6.89 11.34
CA VAL A 97 4.53 8.33 11.14
C VAL A 97 5.24 8.94 12.35
N ARG A 98 6.54 9.22 12.24
CA ARG A 98 7.37 9.79 13.32
C ARG A 98 8.56 10.55 12.75
N ARG A 99 8.89 11.70 13.34
CA ARG A 99 10.07 12.53 13.00
C ARG A 99 10.16 12.84 11.48
N HIS A 100 11.00 12.10 10.75
CA HIS A 100 11.20 12.25 9.32
C HIS A 100 10.23 11.41 8.46
N ARG A 101 9.50 10.45 9.03
CA ARG A 101 8.53 9.64 8.29
C ARG A 101 7.15 10.28 8.29
N VAL A 102 6.60 10.49 7.10
CA VAL A 102 5.30 11.16 6.89
C VAL A 102 4.39 10.25 6.07
N ALA A 103 3.14 10.08 6.53
CA ALA A 103 2.10 9.47 5.71
C ALA A 103 1.61 10.47 4.65
N ARG A 104 1.51 10.00 3.41
CA ARG A 104 1.05 10.79 2.27
C ARG A 104 -0.06 10.03 1.57
N THR A 105 -1.15 10.71 1.28
CA THR A 105 -2.19 10.22 0.39
C THR A 105 -1.92 10.70 -1.03
N ARG A 106 -2.38 9.94 -2.04
CA ARG A 106 -2.38 10.37 -3.46
C ARG A 106 -1.01 10.83 -3.99
N LYS A 107 0.10 10.30 -3.48
CA LYS A 107 1.45 10.66 -3.96
C LYS A 107 1.61 10.16 -5.40
N ASP A 108 1.83 11.08 -6.33
CA ASP A 108 2.17 10.71 -7.70
C ASP A 108 3.63 10.26 -7.79
N ILE A 109 3.85 9.06 -8.33
CA ILE A 109 5.16 8.46 -8.56
C ILE A 109 5.32 8.22 -10.06
N PRO A 110 6.33 8.82 -10.71
CA PRO A 110 6.61 8.57 -12.13
C PRO A 110 7.06 7.12 -12.34
N LEU A 111 6.37 6.40 -13.23
CA LEU A 111 6.69 5.05 -13.69
C LEU A 111 7.21 5.12 -15.13
N LEU A 112 8.42 4.65 -15.38
CA LEU A 112 8.94 4.50 -16.73
C LEU A 112 8.65 3.06 -17.21
N ILE A 113 7.76 2.90 -18.18
CA ILE A 113 7.34 1.60 -18.72
C ILE A 113 7.20 1.69 -20.23
N CYS A 114 7.69 0.68 -20.95
CA CYS A 114 7.70 0.66 -22.41
C CYS A 114 8.26 1.96 -23.03
N ARG A 115 9.28 2.56 -22.39
CA ARG A 115 9.92 3.84 -22.74
C ARG A 115 9.03 5.08 -22.64
N GLU A 116 7.84 4.97 -22.07
CA GLU A 116 6.96 6.09 -21.81
C GLU A 116 6.83 6.34 -20.30
N TRP A 117 6.73 7.62 -19.94
CA TRP A 117 6.43 8.01 -18.57
C TRP A 117 4.93 7.90 -18.32
N ARG A 118 4.58 7.17 -17.26
CA ARG A 118 3.23 7.00 -16.74
C ARG A 118 3.20 7.42 -15.28
N HIS A 119 1.99 7.60 -14.77
CA HIS A 119 1.73 8.04 -13.41
C HIS A 119 1.20 6.89 -12.56
N SER A 120 1.76 6.74 -11.37
CA SER A 120 1.30 5.81 -10.36
C SER A 120 0.98 6.60 -9.10
N LYS A 121 -0.29 6.97 -8.93
CA LYS A 121 -0.77 7.62 -7.71
C LYS A 121 -1.01 6.56 -6.64
N THR A 122 -0.34 6.69 -5.50
CA THR A 122 -0.57 5.82 -4.35
C THR A 122 -1.90 6.14 -3.70
N ASP A 123 -2.54 5.18 -3.03
CA ASP A 123 -3.64 5.50 -2.12
C ASP A 123 -3.05 6.09 -0.84
N VAL A 124 -2.23 5.32 -0.11
CA VAL A 124 -1.40 5.82 1.01
C VAL A 124 0.05 5.33 0.88
N CYS A 125 1.02 6.16 1.26
CA CYS A 125 2.42 5.76 1.39
C CYS A 125 3.11 6.41 2.59
N ILE A 126 4.14 5.76 3.13
CA ILE A 126 5.08 6.36 4.08
C ILE A 126 6.32 6.83 3.32
N LEU A 127 6.60 8.13 3.41
CA LEU A 127 7.79 8.76 2.87
C LEU A 127 8.77 9.06 4.02
N ASP A 128 9.99 8.54 3.92
CA ASP A 128 11.12 8.97 4.73
C ASP A 128 11.72 10.26 4.15
N ARG A 129 11.59 11.37 4.86
CA ARG A 129 12.07 12.68 4.40
C ARG A 129 13.58 12.87 4.49
N GLU A 130 14.30 12.09 5.29
CA GLU A 130 15.76 12.18 5.36
C GLU A 130 16.39 11.59 4.10
N GLN A 131 15.86 10.46 3.64
CA GLN A 131 16.35 9.78 2.44
C GLN A 131 15.54 10.13 1.18
N ASN A 132 14.38 10.79 1.35
CA ASN A 132 13.36 10.97 0.33
C ASN A 132 12.92 9.63 -0.31
N ASP A 133 12.94 8.56 0.47
CA ASP A 133 12.61 7.19 0.07
C ASP A 133 11.16 6.87 0.45
N ILE A 134 10.43 6.23 -0.45
CA ILE A 134 9.12 5.64 -0.14
C ILE A 134 9.35 4.27 0.50
N THR A 135 8.97 4.12 1.77
CA THR A 135 9.29 2.93 2.58
C THR A 135 8.12 1.96 2.75
N LEU A 136 6.88 2.45 2.60
CA LEU A 136 5.68 1.63 2.71
C LEU A 136 4.64 2.16 1.72
N LEU A 137 3.94 1.24 1.06
CA LEU A 137 2.83 1.50 0.16
C LEU A 137 1.61 0.75 0.66
N LEU A 138 0.45 1.39 0.58
CA LEU A 138 -0.85 0.78 0.82
C LEU A 138 -1.73 1.04 -0.39
N GLN A 139 -2.35 -0.03 -0.87
CA GLN A 139 -3.33 -0.04 -1.95
C GLN A 139 -4.68 -0.32 -1.32
N GLU A 140 -5.63 0.60 -1.50
CA GLU A 140 -7.01 0.32 -1.16
C GLU A 140 -7.57 -0.65 -2.21
N ASP A 141 -8.30 -1.66 -1.73
CA ASP A 141 -9.11 -2.49 -2.61
C ASP A 141 -10.47 -1.83 -2.87
N LYS A 142 -10.69 -1.40 -4.12
CA LYS A 142 -11.84 -0.60 -4.54
C LYS A 142 -13.04 -1.42 -5.02
N HIS A 143 -13.03 -2.74 -4.83
CA HIS A 143 -14.10 -3.62 -5.31
C HIS A 143 -15.50 -3.29 -4.75
N PHE A 144 -15.62 -2.58 -3.63
CA PHE A 144 -16.90 -2.33 -2.96
C PHE A 144 -17.78 -1.24 -3.60
N GLY A 145 -17.28 -0.42 -4.53
CA GLY A 145 -17.97 0.80 -4.99
C GLY A 145 -18.69 0.76 -6.36
N LEU A 146 -18.39 -0.20 -7.25
CA LEU A 146 -18.77 -0.09 -8.68
C LEU A 146 -19.48 -1.30 -9.29
N GLY A 147 -19.87 -2.30 -8.49
CA GLY A 147 -20.40 -3.56 -8.99
C GLY A 147 -19.36 -4.37 -9.77
N GLU A 148 -19.74 -5.57 -10.23
CA GLU A 148 -18.87 -6.56 -10.90
C GLU A 148 -18.12 -6.07 -12.17
N LEU A 149 -18.31 -4.82 -12.61
CA LEU A 149 -17.72 -4.29 -13.84
C LEU A 149 -16.35 -3.62 -13.68
N SER A 150 -15.92 -3.22 -12.47
CA SER A 150 -14.56 -2.75 -12.25
C SER A 150 -13.68 -3.91 -11.76
N CYS A 151 -13.10 -4.65 -12.71
CA CYS A 151 -12.00 -5.58 -12.47
C CYS A 151 -10.73 -4.77 -12.12
N THR A 152 -10.77 -4.00 -11.03
CA THR A 152 -9.58 -3.35 -10.47
C THR A 152 -8.79 -4.41 -9.75
N ASP A 153 -7.75 -4.92 -10.40
CA ASP A 153 -6.84 -5.89 -9.80
C ASP A 153 -5.93 -5.16 -8.80
N ALA A 154 -6.38 -5.04 -7.55
CA ALA A 154 -5.66 -4.34 -6.49
C ALA A 154 -4.23 -4.88 -6.33
N GLU A 155 -4.02 -6.18 -6.57
CA GLU A 155 -2.71 -6.80 -6.53
C GLU A 155 -1.82 -6.31 -7.69
N ALA A 156 -2.31 -6.35 -8.94
CA ALA A 156 -1.55 -5.81 -10.08
C ALA A 156 -1.23 -4.31 -9.91
N GLN A 157 -2.17 -3.54 -9.37
CA GLN A 157 -1.97 -2.12 -9.07
C GLN A 157 -0.89 -1.91 -8.01
N LEU A 158 -0.91 -2.70 -6.93
CA LEU A 158 0.07 -2.63 -5.86
C LEU A 158 1.47 -3.01 -6.36
N ILE A 159 1.60 -4.07 -7.15
CA ILE A 159 2.87 -4.46 -7.78
C ILE A 159 3.42 -3.32 -8.65
N THR A 160 2.55 -2.67 -9.43
CA THR A 160 2.94 -1.51 -10.26
C THR A 160 3.46 -0.35 -9.40
N MET A 161 2.77 -0.05 -8.29
CA MET A 161 3.21 0.98 -7.34
C MET A 161 4.57 0.64 -6.73
N CYS A 162 4.79 -0.62 -6.37
CA CYS A 162 6.06 -1.09 -5.82
C CYS A 162 7.21 -0.93 -6.82
N ILE A 163 6.99 -1.26 -8.11
CA ILE A 163 7.98 -1.06 -9.18
C ILE A 163 8.29 0.44 -9.35
N ALA A 164 7.25 1.29 -9.35
CA ALA A 164 7.40 2.74 -9.47
C ALA A 164 8.20 3.31 -8.28
N ALA A 165 7.84 2.95 -7.05
CA ALA A 165 8.51 3.39 -5.83
C ALA A 165 9.96 2.92 -5.77
N PHE A 166 10.23 1.66 -6.13
CA PHE A 166 11.60 1.13 -6.18
C PHE A 166 12.47 1.91 -7.18
N SER A 167 11.94 2.15 -8.38
CA SER A 167 12.64 2.92 -9.42
C SER A 167 12.86 4.37 -9.01
N HIS A 168 11.88 4.98 -8.34
CA HIS A 168 11.96 6.34 -7.82
C HIS A 168 13.03 6.47 -6.73
N ASN A 169 13.02 5.57 -5.74
CA ASN A 169 14.01 5.54 -4.67
C ASN A 169 15.42 5.33 -5.24
N ASN A 170 15.60 4.39 -6.17
CA ASN A 170 16.91 4.16 -6.80
C ASN A 170 17.44 5.39 -7.55
N ARG A 171 16.57 6.14 -8.24
CA ARG A 171 16.97 7.39 -8.89
C ARG A 171 17.46 8.42 -7.87
N HIS A 172 16.70 8.63 -6.80
CA HIS A 172 17.10 9.56 -5.73
C HIS A 172 18.42 9.16 -5.08
N ARG A 173 18.66 7.87 -4.88
CA ARG A 173 19.93 7.35 -4.36
C ARG A 173 21.10 7.70 -5.27
N VAL A 174 20.97 7.44 -6.58
CA VAL A 174 22.00 7.75 -7.57
C VAL A 174 22.28 9.25 -7.65
N ASP A 175 21.23 10.08 -7.68
CA ASP A 175 21.36 11.54 -7.71
C ASP A 175 22.09 12.08 -6.46
N ALA A 176 21.94 11.40 -5.33
CA ALA A 176 22.64 11.68 -4.08
C ALA A 176 24.02 11.01 -3.95
N GLY A 177 24.52 10.35 -5.01
CA GLY A 177 25.84 9.71 -5.06
C GLY A 177 25.92 8.32 -4.40
N TRP A 178 24.79 7.73 -4.02
CA TRP A 178 24.72 6.39 -3.43
C TRP A 178 24.53 5.32 -4.51
N PRO A 179 25.04 4.09 -4.30
CA PRO A 179 24.80 3.00 -5.22
C PRO A 179 23.31 2.60 -5.24
N GLU A 180 22.86 2.23 -6.43
CA GLU A 180 21.55 1.62 -6.66
C GLU A 180 21.38 0.36 -5.81
N ARG A 181 20.16 0.13 -5.31
CA ARG A 181 19.80 -1.18 -4.78
C ARG A 181 19.62 -2.09 -5.99
N ARG A 182 20.65 -2.85 -6.34
CA ARG A 182 20.62 -3.77 -7.48
C ARG A 182 19.98 -5.10 -7.07
N SER A 183 19.14 -5.63 -7.95
CA SER A 183 18.77 -7.03 -7.94
C SER A 183 18.55 -7.53 -9.36
N ASN A 184 19.04 -8.73 -9.66
CA ASN A 184 18.73 -9.42 -10.91
C ASN A 184 17.28 -9.95 -10.90
N VAL A 185 16.66 -10.03 -9.72
CA VAL A 185 15.26 -10.40 -9.48
C VAL A 185 14.65 -9.41 -8.49
N LEU A 186 13.71 -8.58 -8.93
CA LEU A 186 13.02 -7.68 -8.02
C LEU A 186 12.02 -8.48 -7.17
N THR A 187 12.40 -8.82 -5.94
CA THR A 187 11.50 -9.41 -4.96
C THR A 187 10.76 -8.30 -4.21
N LEU A 188 9.47 -8.18 -4.48
CA LEU A 188 8.58 -7.27 -3.76
C LEU A 188 7.89 -8.05 -2.65
N ARG A 189 7.95 -7.50 -1.43
CA ARG A 189 7.27 -8.06 -0.28
C ARG A 189 5.93 -7.34 -0.12
N VAL A 190 4.86 -8.04 -0.44
CA VAL A 190 3.48 -7.56 -0.34
C VAL A 190 2.77 -8.32 0.78
N TRP A 191 2.03 -7.59 1.62
CA TRP A 191 1.17 -8.15 2.64
C TRP A 191 -0.26 -7.67 2.38
N SER A 192 -1.21 -8.61 2.30
CA SER A 192 -2.63 -8.29 2.19
C SER A 192 -3.28 -8.36 3.57
N MET A 193 -4.15 -7.40 3.88
CA MET A 193 -4.89 -7.36 5.13
C MET A 193 -6.37 -7.19 4.81
N SER A 194 -7.17 -8.17 5.21
CA SER A 194 -8.63 -8.13 5.08
C SER A 194 -9.24 -7.87 6.45
N PHE A 195 -10.09 -6.87 6.55
CA PHE A 195 -10.94 -6.66 7.72
C PHE A 195 -12.20 -7.52 7.53
N ILE A 196 -12.30 -8.62 8.28
CA ILE A 196 -13.49 -9.49 8.29
C ILE A 196 -14.35 -9.03 9.47
N VAL A 197 -15.56 -8.56 9.18
CA VAL A 197 -16.60 -8.27 10.18
C VAL A 197 -17.17 -9.61 10.68
N ARG A 198 -17.36 -9.75 11.99
CA ARG A 198 -18.15 -10.82 12.60
C ARG A 198 -19.59 -10.37 12.79
#